data_AF-A0A2N2NCG1-F1
#
_entry.id   AF-A0A2N2NCG1-F1
#
_cell.length_a   1.000
_cell.length_b   1.000
_cell.length_c   1.000
_cell.angle_alpha   90.00
_cell.angle_beta   90.00
_cell.angle_gamma   90.00
#
_symmetry.space_group_name_H-M   'P 1'
#
loop_
_entity.id
_entity.type
_entity.pdbx_description
1 polymer ?
#
loop_
_entity_poly.entity_id
_entity_poly.type
_entity_poly.pdbx_seq_one_letter_code
_entity_poly.pdbx_strand_id
1 'polypeptide(L)'
;MLITFYLWNAGYLEQPVLYLSSYFKKYNKNYINRLEDYHNGLIDRWLDFFMDGVIEIAREAINTVAIITNLHIKDMSKIASLGKRSSESASLVFPKLFTQPVVSVSTISQWTGFSTPGAQKVIDRFVDLGNLQIKDEDIKNGQLYRYTQYLDIFN
;
A
#
# COMPACT_ATOMS: atom_id res chain seq x y z
N MET A 1 -18.56 2.59 3.75
CA MET A 1 -17.75 2.75 4.97
C MET A 1 -18.49 2.37 6.24
N LEU A 2 -19.81 2.57 6.37
CA LEU A 2 -20.55 2.19 7.58
C LEU A 2 -20.42 0.71 7.96
N ILE A 3 -20.48 -0.20 6.98
CA ILE A 3 -20.35 -1.65 7.22
C ILE A 3 -18.97 -1.99 7.82
N THR A 4 -17.89 -1.50 7.21
CA THR A 4 -16.52 -1.72 7.69
C THR A 4 -16.33 -1.19 9.12
N PHE A 5 -16.87 -0.01 9.42
CA PHE A 5 -16.81 0.56 10.78
C PHE A 5 -17.68 -0.19 11.78
N TYR A 6 -18.84 -0.70 11.36
CA TYR A 6 -19.67 -1.55 12.21
C TYR A 6 -18.92 -2.83 12.59
N LEU A 7 -18.30 -3.51 11.62
CA LEU A 7 -17.50 -4.72 11.88
C LEU A 7 -16.31 -4.46 12.81
N TRP A 8 -15.67 -3.30 12.65
CA TRP A 8 -14.61 -2.85 13.56
C TRP A 8 -15.13 -2.61 14.98
N ASN A 9 -16.23 -1.86 15.13
CA ASN A 9 -16.85 -1.59 16.43
C ASN A 9 -17.38 -2.87 17.10
N ALA A 10 -17.86 -3.84 16.32
CA ALA A 10 -18.32 -5.13 16.81
C ALA A 10 -17.18 -6.11 17.14
N GLY A 11 -15.92 -5.75 16.90
CA GLY A 11 -14.74 -6.56 17.23
C GLY A 11 -14.42 -7.67 16.23
N TYR A 12 -15.07 -7.70 15.07
CA TYR A 12 -14.75 -8.66 13.99
C TYR A 12 -13.52 -8.27 13.18
N LEU A 13 -13.13 -7.00 13.22
CA LEU A 13 -11.91 -6.48 12.59
C LEU A 13 -11.08 -5.78 13.66
N GLU A 14 -9.76 -5.92 13.61
CA GLU A 14 -8.84 -5.13 14.47
C GLU A 14 -8.67 -3.69 13.93
N GLN A 15 -8.74 -3.54 12.61
CA GLN A 15 -8.67 -2.25 11.90
C GLN A 15 -9.67 -2.22 10.74
N PRO A 16 -10.21 -1.05 10.36
CA PRO A 16 -11.22 -0.93 9.30
C PRO A 16 -10.62 -1.00 7.88
N VAL A 17 -9.90 -2.09 7.57
CA VAL A 17 -9.14 -2.27 6.32
C VAL A 17 -9.91 -3.03 5.22
N LEU A 18 -11.15 -3.44 5.49
CA LEU A 18 -11.97 -4.18 4.53
C LEU A 18 -12.71 -3.21 3.58
N TYR A 19 -12.24 -3.12 2.33
CA TYR A 19 -12.77 -2.23 1.29
C TYR A 19 -13.78 -2.90 0.34
N LEU A 20 -14.94 -3.30 0.86
CA LEU A 20 -16.04 -3.95 0.10
C LEU A 20 -16.51 -3.17 -1.16
N SER A 21 -16.26 -1.88 -1.23
CA SER A 21 -16.62 -1.05 -2.39
C SER A 21 -15.98 -1.52 -3.70
N SER A 22 -14.78 -2.10 -3.66
CA SER A 22 -14.13 -2.62 -4.88
C SER A 22 -14.90 -3.80 -5.46
N TYR A 23 -15.37 -4.72 -4.61
CA TYR A 23 -16.22 -5.85 -5.00
C TYR A 23 -17.53 -5.36 -5.65
N PHE A 24 -18.24 -4.42 -5.01
CA PHE A 24 -19.49 -3.88 -5.59
C PHE A 24 -19.26 -3.17 -6.92
N LYS A 25 -18.14 -2.43 -7.07
CA LYS A 25 -17.79 -1.79 -8.33
C LYS A 25 -17.50 -2.82 -9.43
N LYS A 26 -16.78 -3.89 -9.10
CA LYS A 26 -16.44 -5.00 -10.01
C LYS A 26 -17.70 -5.74 -10.47
N TYR A 27 -18.64 -6.01 -9.55
CA TYR A 27 -19.89 -6.73 -9.82
C TYR A 27 -21.12 -5.81 -9.82
N ASN A 28 -21.01 -4.60 -10.38
CA ASN A 28 -22.03 -3.55 -10.27
C ASN A 28 -23.44 -4.00 -10.72
N LYS A 29 -23.53 -4.77 -11.81
CA LYS A 29 -24.82 -5.30 -12.28
C LYS A 29 -25.47 -6.24 -11.26
N ASN A 30 -24.69 -7.16 -10.67
CA ASN A 30 -25.18 -8.06 -9.64
C ASN A 30 -25.55 -7.29 -8.37
N TYR A 31 -24.75 -6.30 -7.98
CA TYR A 31 -25.05 -5.43 -6.85
C TYR A 31 -26.43 -4.75 -7.00
N ILE A 32 -26.72 -4.14 -8.16
CA ILE A 32 -28.02 -3.51 -8.42
C ILE A 32 -29.15 -4.55 -8.37
N ASN A 33 -28.99 -5.69 -9.05
CA ASN A 33 -30.01 -6.74 -9.07
C ASN A 33 -30.29 -7.30 -7.66
N ARG A 34 -29.25 -7.45 -6.83
CA ARG A 34 -29.38 -7.97 -5.46
C ARG A 34 -30.04 -6.97 -4.52
N LEU A 35 -29.90 -5.66 -4.77
CA LEU A 35 -30.68 -4.64 -4.07
C LEU A 35 -32.16 -4.68 -4.47
N GLU A 36 -32.46 -4.92 -5.74
CA GLU A 36 -33.85 -5.09 -6.20
C GLU A 36 -34.49 -6.35 -5.59
N ASP A 37 -33.77 -7.48 -5.58
CA ASP A 37 -34.17 -8.71 -4.87
C ASP A 37 -34.51 -8.40 -3.40
N TYR A 38 -33.66 -7.65 -2.70
CA TYR A 38 -33.88 -7.27 -1.31
C TYR A 38 -35.16 -6.44 -1.11
N HIS A 39 -35.44 -5.47 -1.99
CA HIS A 39 -36.69 -4.70 -1.95
C HIS A 39 -37.93 -5.57 -2.15
N ASN A 40 -37.80 -6.67 -2.88
CA ASN A 40 -38.86 -7.66 -3.10
C ASN A 40 -38.93 -8.74 -1.99
N GLY A 41 -38.19 -8.56 -0.89
CA GLY A 41 -38.20 -9.47 0.27
C GLY A 41 -37.28 -10.68 0.12
N LEU A 42 -36.47 -10.77 -0.94
CA LEU A 42 -35.53 -11.88 -1.18
C LEU A 42 -34.18 -11.60 -0.50
N ILE A 43 -34.21 -11.51 0.83
CA ILE A 43 -33.07 -11.08 1.66
C ILE A 43 -31.87 -12.04 1.53
N ASP A 44 -32.12 -13.34 1.45
CA ASP A 44 -31.05 -14.36 1.41
C ASP A 44 -30.10 -14.15 0.22
N ARG A 45 -30.63 -13.74 -0.94
CA ARG A 45 -29.81 -13.47 -2.14
C ARG A 45 -28.84 -12.32 -1.92
N TRP A 46 -29.29 -11.27 -1.23
CA TRP A 46 -28.45 -10.15 -0.87
C TRP A 46 -27.37 -10.58 0.13
N LEU A 47 -27.74 -11.40 1.12
CA LEU A 47 -26.81 -11.89 2.13
C LEU A 47 -25.71 -12.77 1.50
N ASP A 48 -26.06 -13.70 0.62
CA ASP A 48 -25.12 -14.55 -0.09
C ASP A 48 -24.12 -13.70 -0.90
N PHE A 49 -24.62 -12.76 -1.71
CA PHE A 49 -23.77 -11.85 -2.50
C PHE A 49 -22.86 -11.00 -1.62
N PHE A 50 -23.35 -10.54 -0.48
CA PHE A 50 -22.57 -9.74 0.45
C PHE A 50 -21.46 -10.58 1.11
N MET A 51 -21.76 -11.82 1.54
CA MET A 51 -20.80 -12.74 2.13
C MET A 51 -19.71 -13.15 1.14
N ASP A 52 -20.08 -13.41 -0.12
CA ASP A 52 -19.12 -13.65 -1.21
C ASP A 52 -18.16 -12.46 -1.37
N GLY A 53 -18.69 -11.24 -1.30
CA GLY A 53 -17.90 -10.02 -1.34
C GLY A 53 -16.93 -9.89 -0.16
N VAL A 54 -17.36 -10.23 1.05
CA VAL A 54 -16.48 -10.24 2.23
C VAL A 54 -15.35 -11.25 2.05
N ILE A 55 -15.65 -12.47 1.58
CA ILE A 55 -14.68 -13.54 1.37
C ILE A 55 -13.66 -13.13 0.29
N GLU A 56 -14.11 -12.60 -0.84
CA GLU A 56 -13.23 -12.17 -1.93
C GLU A 56 -12.26 -11.08 -1.47
N ILE A 57 -12.77 -10.01 -0.86
CA ILE A 57 -11.94 -8.88 -0.40
C ILE A 57 -11.00 -9.28 0.74
N ALA A 58 -11.43 -10.14 1.67
CA ALA A 58 -10.56 -10.63 2.72
C ALA A 58 -9.39 -11.45 2.14
N ARG A 59 -9.65 -12.31 1.15
CA ARG A 59 -8.60 -13.08 0.47
C ARG A 59 -7.64 -12.19 -0.32
N GLU A 60 -8.15 -11.21 -1.05
CA GLU A 60 -7.33 -10.23 -1.75
C GLU A 60 -6.43 -9.46 -0.77
N ALA A 61 -6.98 -8.99 0.35
CA ALA A 61 -6.21 -8.30 1.38
C ALA A 61 -5.09 -9.18 1.98
N ILE A 62 -5.38 -10.44 2.31
CA ILE A 62 -4.39 -11.40 2.81
C ILE A 62 -3.25 -11.59 1.80
N ASN A 63 -3.57 -11.77 0.52
CA ASN A 63 -2.58 -11.93 -0.54
C ASN A 63 -1.71 -10.67 -0.69
N THR A 64 -2.32 -9.49 -0.70
CA THR A 64 -1.61 -8.20 -0.76
C THR A 64 -0.65 -8.05 0.41
N VAL A 65 -1.09 -8.33 1.64
CA VAL A 65 -0.22 -8.29 2.83
C VAL A 65 0.95 -9.28 2.67
N ALA A 66 0.71 -10.50 2.21
CA ALA A 66 1.78 -11.47 2.00
C ALA A 66 2.83 -10.99 0.98
N ILE A 67 2.39 -10.34 -0.11
CA ILE A 67 3.31 -9.75 -1.11
C ILE A 67 4.12 -8.62 -0.48
N ILE A 68 3.47 -7.71 0.26
CA ILE A 68 4.14 -6.59 0.96
C ILE A 68 5.16 -7.12 1.97
N THR A 69 4.81 -8.12 2.77
CA THR A 69 5.72 -8.74 3.76
C THR A 69 6.94 -9.35 3.09
N ASN A 70 6.76 -10.08 1.98
CA ASN A 70 7.86 -10.66 1.23
C ASN A 70 8.78 -9.59 0.61
N LEU A 71 8.19 -8.52 0.05
CA LEU A 71 8.95 -7.37 -0.45
C LEU A 71 9.77 -6.73 0.67
N HIS A 72 9.15 -6.52 1.84
CA HIS A 72 9.80 -5.93 3.01
C HIS A 72 11.01 -6.75 3.48
N ILE A 73 10.86 -8.06 3.63
CA ILE A 73 11.95 -8.97 4.04
C ILE A 73 13.09 -8.94 3.02
N LYS A 74 12.74 -9.04 1.73
CA LYS A 74 13.72 -9.03 0.63
C LYS A 74 14.56 -7.75 0.63
N ASP A 75 13.91 -6.60 0.73
CA ASP A 75 14.61 -5.31 0.64
C ASP A 75 15.33 -4.96 1.94
N MET A 76 14.81 -5.37 3.10
CA MET A 76 15.55 -5.27 4.37
C MET A 76 16.87 -6.06 4.30
N SER A 77 16.86 -7.26 3.71
CA SER A 77 18.08 -8.05 3.51
C SER A 77 19.11 -7.34 2.62
N LYS A 78 18.67 -6.64 1.57
CA LYS A 78 19.57 -5.85 0.71
C LYS A 78 20.16 -4.65 1.44
N ILE A 79 19.37 -4.00 2.30
CA ILE A 79 19.84 -2.87 3.11
C ILE A 79 20.85 -3.33 4.17
N ALA A 80 20.65 -4.52 4.74
CA ALA A 80 21.55 -5.10 5.72
C ALA A 80 22.91 -5.50 5.14
N SER A 81 22.99 -5.83 3.84
CA SER A 81 24.25 -6.17 3.17
C SER A 81 25.12 -4.97 2.78
N LEU A 82 24.62 -3.75 2.99
CA LEU A 82 25.39 -2.52 2.77
C LEU A 82 26.47 -2.32 3.85
N GLY A 83 27.48 -1.51 3.55
CA GLY A 83 28.43 -1.05 4.56
C GLY A 83 27.74 -0.30 5.71
N LYS A 84 28.30 -0.39 6.93
CA LYS A 84 27.69 0.09 8.20
C LYS A 84 26.94 1.42 8.10
N ARG A 85 27.62 2.49 7.66
CA ARG A 85 27.05 3.84 7.56
C ARG A 85 25.93 3.94 6.51
N SER A 86 26.04 3.17 5.43
CA SER A 86 25.04 3.10 4.38
C SER A 86 23.78 2.37 4.85
N SER A 87 23.97 1.29 5.60
CA SER A 87 22.88 0.51 6.20
C SER A 87 22.13 1.31 7.26
N GLU A 88 22.82 2.04 8.14
CA GLU A 88 22.20 2.89 9.17
C GLU A 88 21.26 3.95 8.57
N SER A 89 21.73 4.69 7.56
CA SER A 89 20.94 5.74 6.91
C SER A 89 19.79 5.19 6.07
N ALA A 90 19.98 4.06 5.39
CA ALA A 90 18.91 3.40 4.65
C ALA A 90 17.83 2.81 5.57
N SER A 91 18.22 2.21 6.71
CA SER A 91 17.28 1.63 7.69
C SER A 91 16.37 2.66 8.33
N LEU A 92 16.79 3.93 8.40
CA LEU A 92 15.96 5.03 8.89
C LEU A 92 14.88 5.44 7.89
N VAL A 93 15.18 5.37 6.59
CA VAL A 93 14.29 5.80 5.51
C VAL A 93 13.34 4.69 5.07
N PHE A 94 13.84 3.46 4.96
CA PHE A 94 13.11 2.35 4.35
C PHE A 94 11.73 2.09 4.96
N PRO A 95 11.53 2.03 6.29
CA PRO A 95 10.21 1.84 6.87
C PRO A 95 9.23 2.97 6.51
N LYS A 96 9.73 4.20 6.36
CA LYS A 96 8.91 5.37 6.03
C LYS A 96 8.41 5.34 4.58
N LEU A 97 9.10 4.62 3.68
CA LEU A 97 8.67 4.47 2.29
C LEU A 97 7.36 3.66 2.15
N PHE A 98 7.00 2.81 3.12
CA PHE A 98 5.72 2.11 3.11
C PHE A 98 4.53 3.03 3.47
N THR A 99 4.79 4.12 4.17
CA THR A 99 3.80 5.16 4.49
C THR A 99 3.77 6.25 3.43
N GLN A 100 4.93 6.66 2.93
CA GLN A 100 5.07 7.65 1.88
C GLN A 100 5.99 7.10 0.77
N PRO A 101 5.44 6.41 -0.24
CA PRO A 101 6.22 5.75 -1.28
C PRO A 101 6.72 6.69 -2.38
N VAL A 102 6.31 7.96 -2.35
CA VAL A 102 6.79 9.01 -3.26
C VAL A 102 7.49 10.09 -2.45
N VAL A 103 8.78 10.26 -2.69
CA VAL A 103 9.67 11.10 -1.89
C VAL A 103 10.48 12.05 -2.77
N SER A 104 10.86 13.20 -2.22
CA SER A 104 11.84 14.11 -2.79
C SER A 104 13.11 14.13 -1.94
N VAL A 105 14.14 14.84 -2.41
CA VAL A 105 15.34 15.13 -1.60
C VAL A 105 14.98 15.86 -0.30
N SER A 106 14.01 16.77 -0.34
CA SER A 106 13.55 17.49 0.86
C SER A 106 12.86 16.55 1.86
N THR A 107 12.06 15.60 1.39
CA THR A 107 11.46 14.56 2.25
C THR A 107 12.53 13.74 2.97
N ILE A 108 13.54 13.26 2.23
CA ILE A 108 14.62 12.44 2.81
C ILE A 108 15.49 13.26 3.76
N SER A 109 15.78 14.51 3.42
CA SER A 109 16.50 15.44 4.30
C SER A 109 15.75 15.65 5.62
N GLN A 110 14.44 15.86 5.59
CA GLN A 110 13.62 15.99 6.80
C GLN A 110 13.62 14.73 7.66
N TRP A 111 13.56 13.54 7.05
CA TRP A 111 13.56 12.29 7.80
C TRP A 111 14.91 11.98 8.45
N THR A 112 16.01 12.26 7.74
CA THR A 112 17.36 11.88 8.15
C THR A 112 18.12 12.97 8.91
N GLY A 113 17.68 14.24 8.79
CA GLY A 113 18.44 15.40 9.27
C GLY A 113 19.69 15.70 8.42
N PHE A 114 19.89 15.01 7.30
CA PHE A 114 21.05 15.23 6.44
C PHE A 114 20.88 16.48 5.57
N SER A 115 22.00 17.08 5.19
CA SER A 115 22.02 18.13 4.17
C SER A 115 21.50 17.62 2.82
N THR A 116 21.08 18.51 1.93
CA THR A 116 20.58 18.16 0.59
C THR A 116 21.49 17.16 -0.16
N PRO A 117 22.83 17.34 -0.20
CA PRO A 117 23.73 16.35 -0.82
C PRO A 117 23.76 15.00 -0.08
N GLY A 118 23.62 15.00 1.25
CA GLY A 118 23.54 13.77 2.03
C GLY A 118 22.25 13.00 1.78
N ALA A 119 21.12 13.71 1.68
CA ALA A 119 19.82 13.15 1.33
C ALA A 119 19.81 12.59 -0.09
N GLN A 120 20.42 13.29 -1.05
CA GLN A 120 20.56 12.78 -2.42
C GLN A 120 21.35 11.47 -2.46
N LYS A 121 22.46 11.36 -1.72
CA LYS A 121 23.22 10.09 -1.63
C LYS A 121 22.40 8.92 -1.05
N VAL A 122 21.45 9.19 -0.17
CA VAL A 122 20.53 8.16 0.33
C VAL A 122 19.55 7.74 -0.76
N ILE A 123 19.02 8.70 -1.52
CA ILE A 123 18.15 8.41 -2.67
C ILE A 123 18.90 7.58 -3.73
N ASP A 124 20.09 8.02 -4.15
CA ASP A 124 20.90 7.35 -5.17
C ASP A 124 21.12 5.88 -4.80
N ARG A 125 21.38 5.60 -3.53
CA ARG A 125 21.52 4.23 -3.03
C ARG A 125 20.24 3.41 -3.16
N PHE A 126 19.07 3.97 -2.85
CA PHE A 126 17.82 3.26 -3.07
C PHE A 126 17.51 3.06 -4.56
N VAL A 127 17.99 3.96 -5.42
CA VAL A 127 17.94 3.78 -6.88
C VAL A 127 18.86 2.64 -7.32
N ASP A 128 20.10 2.60 -6.83
CA ASP A 128 21.07 1.52 -7.11
C ASP A 128 20.57 0.14 -6.64
N LEU A 129 19.86 0.09 -5.51
CA LEU A 129 19.24 -1.13 -4.99
C LEU A 129 17.96 -1.55 -5.76
N GLY A 130 17.50 -0.71 -6.69
CA GLY A 130 16.28 -0.90 -7.48
C GLY A 130 14.99 -0.66 -6.70
N ASN A 131 15.05 -0.04 -5.52
CA ASN A 131 13.87 0.29 -4.72
C ASN A 131 13.20 1.57 -5.23
N LEU A 132 13.97 2.63 -5.46
CA LEU A 132 13.44 3.91 -5.95
C LEU A 132 13.70 4.08 -7.45
N GLN A 133 12.76 4.75 -8.12
CA GLN A 133 12.90 5.17 -9.51
C GLN A 133 12.45 6.62 -9.65
N ILE A 134 13.05 7.32 -10.61
CA ILE A 134 12.63 8.66 -11.00
C ILE A 134 11.15 8.61 -11.42
N LYS A 135 10.32 9.47 -10.84
CA LYS A 135 8.88 9.51 -11.15
C LYS A 135 8.62 10.15 -12.52
N ASP A 136 9.35 11.22 -12.82
CA ASP A 136 9.22 12.05 -14.01
C ASP A 136 10.62 12.53 -14.41
N GLU A 137 11.09 12.13 -15.60
CA GLU A 137 12.45 12.43 -16.08
C GLU A 137 12.59 13.88 -16.58
N ASP A 138 11.48 14.56 -16.91
CA ASP A 138 11.49 15.91 -17.46
C ASP A 138 11.65 17.00 -16.38
N ILE A 139 11.38 16.66 -15.11
CA ILE A 139 11.41 17.58 -13.98
C ILE A 139 12.79 17.62 -13.34
N LYS A 140 13.61 18.63 -13.68
CA LYS A 140 14.94 18.80 -13.09
C LYS A 140 14.95 19.36 -11.65
N ASN A 141 13.98 20.22 -11.32
CA ASN A 141 13.87 20.86 -10.01
C ASN A 141 12.71 20.25 -9.23
N GLY A 142 12.95 19.81 -7.98
CA GLY A 142 11.92 19.15 -7.18
C GLY A 142 11.65 17.71 -7.64
N GLN A 143 12.67 17.02 -8.16
CA GLN A 143 12.59 15.63 -8.59
C GLN A 143 11.92 14.75 -7.54
N LEU A 144 10.92 13.99 -7.98
CA LEU A 144 10.26 12.97 -7.19
C LEU A 144 10.77 11.59 -7.57
N TYR A 145 10.87 10.74 -6.56
CA TYR A 145 11.26 9.34 -6.67
C TYR A 145 10.14 8.49 -6.10
N ARG A 146 9.82 7.37 -6.76
CA ARG A 146 8.75 6.45 -6.36
C ARG A 146 9.30 5.07 -6.04
N TYR A 147 8.76 4.44 -5.00
CA TYR A 147 9.00 3.04 -4.70
C TYR A 147 8.12 2.15 -5.58
N THR A 148 8.53 1.97 -6.84
CA THR A 148 7.73 1.31 -7.89
C THR A 148 7.27 -0.09 -7.46
N GLN A 149 8.17 -0.92 -6.94
CA GLN A 149 7.85 -2.30 -6.52
C GLN A 149 6.75 -2.39 -5.47
N TYR A 150 6.63 -1.40 -4.59
CA TYR A 150 5.58 -1.35 -3.59
C TYR A 150 4.27 -0.82 -4.17
N LEU A 151 4.34 0.24 -4.98
CA LEU A 151 3.16 0.83 -5.62
C LEU A 151 2.48 -0.13 -6.60
N ASP A 152 3.25 -0.93 -7.31
CA ASP A 152 2.74 -1.91 -8.27
C ASP A 152 1.94 -3.05 -7.61
N ILE A 153 2.04 -3.25 -6.29
CA ILE A 153 1.21 -4.21 -5.56
C ILE A 153 -0.26 -3.79 -5.56
N PHE A 154 -0.55 -2.49 -5.72
CA PHE A 154 -1.91 -1.93 -5.67
C PHE A 154 -2.51 -1.64 -7.06
N ASN A 155 -1.78 -1.96 -8.14
CA ASN A 155 -2.22 -1.77 -9.53
C ASN A 155 -2.75 -3.09 -10.11
#